data_AF-I3I8Z2-F1
#
_entry.id   AF-I3I8Z2-F1
#
_cell.length_a   1.000
_cell.length_b   1.000
_cell.length_c   1.000
_cell.angle_alpha   90.00
_cell.angle_beta   90.00
_cell.angle_gamma   90.00
#
_symmetry.space_group_name_H-M   'P 1'
#
loop_
_entity.id
_entity.type
_entity.pdbx_description
1 polymer ?
#
loop_
_entity_poly.entity_id
_entity_poly.type
_entity_poly.pdbx_seq_one_letter_code
_entity_poly.pdbx_strand_id
1 'polypeptide(L)'
;MKTTLLLVLAIGFISLTGCAHNNTGTASLINTYWKLVEIKGTAVAVSDNQREPHIVLNTERRVAGSDGCNRMMGGYQVSGDKLQFTQMAGTRMACMQGAEQAQLIGATLPQVASYDIAGDQLELRDAGGVVIARFKAVALP
;
A
#
# COMPACT_ATOMS: atom_id res chain seq x y z
N MET A 1 -36.64 -52.77 -43.99
CA MET A 1 -36.96 -51.87 -45.12
C MET A 1 -37.29 -50.50 -44.56
N LYS A 2 -36.62 -49.47 -45.09
CA LYS A 2 -36.96 -48.02 -45.02
C LYS A 2 -36.66 -47.31 -43.68
N THR A 3 -35.42 -46.80 -43.46
CA THR A 3 -34.95 -45.43 -43.76
C THR A 3 -35.97 -44.32 -43.50
N THR A 4 -35.63 -43.35 -42.63
CA THR A 4 -35.54 -41.92 -42.98
C THR A 4 -34.76 -41.18 -41.88
N LEU A 5 -33.67 -40.54 -42.32
CA LEU A 5 -32.78 -39.63 -41.61
C LEU A 5 -33.42 -38.23 -41.61
N LEU A 6 -33.42 -37.52 -40.49
CA LEU A 6 -33.72 -36.09 -40.45
C LEU A 6 -32.60 -35.36 -39.71
N LEU A 7 -31.79 -34.67 -40.51
CA LEU A 7 -30.76 -33.72 -40.12
C LEU A 7 -31.44 -32.48 -39.55
N VAL A 8 -31.15 -32.10 -38.31
CA VAL A 8 -31.44 -30.76 -37.80
C VAL A 8 -30.12 -30.07 -37.49
N LEU A 9 -29.74 -29.13 -38.35
CA LEU A 9 -28.72 -28.12 -38.08
C LEU A 9 -29.21 -27.24 -36.92
N ALA A 10 -28.50 -27.24 -35.80
CA ALA A 10 -28.67 -26.25 -34.75
C ALA A 10 -27.29 -25.68 -34.37
N ILE A 11 -26.95 -24.62 -35.11
CA ILE A 11 -26.20 -23.42 -34.74
C ILE A 11 -25.32 -23.56 -33.48
N GLY A 12 -24.00 -23.58 -33.70
CA GLY A 12 -23.00 -23.58 -32.65
C GLY A 12 -23.07 -22.33 -31.76
N PHE A 13 -23.17 -22.56 -30.46
CA PHE A 13 -22.82 -21.57 -29.45
C PHE A 13 -21.33 -21.72 -29.13
N ILE A 14 -20.50 -20.88 -29.74
CA ILE A 14 -19.11 -20.70 -29.32
C ILE A 14 -19.16 -19.80 -28.09
N SER A 15 -19.20 -20.40 -26.90
CA SER A 15 -18.95 -19.68 -25.66
C SER A 15 -17.46 -19.30 -25.63
N LEU A 16 -17.17 -18.05 -26.00
CA LEU A 16 -15.89 -17.43 -25.66
C LEU A 16 -15.88 -17.20 -24.16
N THR A 17 -15.42 -18.20 -23.40
CA THR A 17 -15.04 -18.02 -22.00
C THR A 17 -13.77 -17.17 -22.00
N GLY A 18 -13.94 -15.85 -22.09
CA GLY A 18 -12.88 -14.91 -21.79
C GLY A 18 -12.54 -15.06 -20.32
N CYS A 19 -11.38 -15.65 -20.02
CA CYS A 19 -10.77 -15.44 -18.72
C CYS A 19 -10.43 -13.96 -18.64
N ALA A 20 -11.30 -13.16 -18.00
CA ALA A 20 -10.86 -11.89 -17.43
C ALA A 20 -9.85 -12.25 -16.35
N HIS A 21 -8.58 -12.37 -16.74
CA HIS A 21 -7.47 -12.35 -15.82
C HIS A 21 -7.39 -10.91 -15.31
N ASN A 22 -8.23 -10.60 -14.33
CA ASN A 22 -8.06 -9.42 -13.50
C ASN A 22 -6.74 -9.63 -12.78
N ASN A 23 -5.66 -9.21 -13.44
CA ASN A 23 -4.33 -9.17 -12.88
C ASN A 23 -4.29 -8.00 -11.89
N THR A 24 -5.15 -8.05 -10.87
CA THR A 24 -4.95 -7.26 -9.66
C THR A 24 -3.86 -7.97 -8.87
N GLY A 25 -2.64 -7.89 -9.40
CA GLY A 25 -1.45 -8.33 -8.69
C GLY A 25 -1.33 -7.54 -7.40
N THR A 26 -0.96 -8.23 -6.32
CA THR A 26 -0.61 -7.57 -5.05
C THR A 26 0.57 -6.64 -5.29
N ALA A 27 0.45 -5.38 -4.84
CA ALA A 27 1.53 -4.42 -4.96
C ALA A 27 2.79 -4.90 -4.22
N SER A 28 3.97 -4.60 -4.76
CA SER A 28 5.24 -4.88 -4.10
C SER A 28 5.43 -3.94 -2.91
N LEU A 29 6.02 -4.41 -1.80
CA LEU A 29 6.42 -3.52 -0.70
C LEU A 29 7.45 -2.47 -1.18
N ILE A 30 8.43 -2.93 -1.96
CA ILE A 30 9.58 -2.14 -2.43
C ILE A 30 9.26 -1.48 -3.77
N ASN A 31 9.75 -0.26 -3.97
CA ASN A 31 9.55 0.60 -5.13
C ASN A 31 8.07 0.94 -5.40
N THR A 32 7.26 0.97 -4.36
CA THR A 32 5.86 1.40 -4.41
C THR A 32 5.69 2.68 -3.62
N TYR A 33 4.89 3.60 -4.16
CA TYR A 33 4.46 4.79 -3.44
C TYR A 33 3.30 4.42 -2.51
N TRP A 34 3.59 4.33 -1.22
CA TRP A 34 2.60 4.01 -0.21
C TRP A 34 2.07 5.29 0.43
N LYS A 35 0.87 5.70 0.02
CA LYS A 35 0.15 6.82 0.63
C LYS A 35 -0.44 6.39 1.96
N LEU A 36 -0.17 7.12 3.04
CA LEU A 36 -0.77 6.85 4.34
C LEU A 36 -2.24 7.29 4.35
N VAL A 37 -3.14 6.40 4.78
CA VAL A 37 -4.58 6.67 4.85
C VAL A 37 -5.14 6.59 6.27
N GLU A 38 -4.46 5.89 7.18
CA GLU A 38 -4.85 5.78 8.59
C GLU A 38 -3.61 5.62 9.48
N ILE A 39 -3.61 6.26 10.64
CA ILE A 39 -2.55 6.15 11.65
C ILE A 39 -3.19 5.96 13.04
N LYS A 40 -2.82 4.89 13.75
CA LYS A 40 -3.36 4.52 15.08
C LYS A 40 -4.90 4.57 15.17
N GLY A 41 -5.59 4.13 14.11
CA GLY A 41 -7.06 4.12 14.03
C GLY A 41 -7.70 5.47 13.65
N THR A 42 -6.90 6.51 13.41
CA THR A 42 -7.37 7.83 12.97
C THR A 42 -7.13 7.99 11.47
N ALA A 43 -8.17 8.36 10.72
CA ALA A 43 -8.03 8.68 9.30
C ALA A 43 -7.07 9.86 9.09
N VAL A 44 -6.18 9.73 8.12
CA VAL A 44 -5.20 10.77 7.79
C VAL A 44 -5.84 11.80 6.88
N ALA A 45 -5.84 13.04 7.33
CA ALA A 45 -6.31 14.17 6.55
C ALA A 45 -5.14 14.85 5.82
N VAL A 46 -5.41 15.39 4.64
CA VAL A 46 -4.47 16.20 3.86
C VAL A 46 -5.14 17.53 3.57
N SER A 47 -4.61 18.61 4.15
CA SER A 47 -5.09 19.97 3.88
C SER A 47 -4.61 20.50 2.54
N ASP A 48 -5.28 21.54 2.03
CA ASP A 48 -4.81 22.28 0.85
C ASP A 48 -3.38 22.79 1.07
N ASN A 49 -2.48 22.54 0.11
CA ASN A 49 -1.05 22.84 0.16
C ASN A 49 -0.22 22.01 1.17
N GLN A 50 -0.79 21.01 1.83
CA GLN A 50 -0.03 20.03 2.60
C GLN A 50 0.52 18.95 1.66
N ARG A 51 1.74 18.47 1.93
CA ARG A 51 2.24 17.28 1.24
C ARG A 51 1.45 16.06 1.67
N GLU A 52 1.23 15.15 0.76
CA GLU A 52 0.62 13.87 1.07
C GLU A 52 1.57 13.05 1.97
N PRO A 53 1.12 12.58 3.15
CA PRO A 53 1.92 11.67 3.96
C PRO A 53 2.10 10.32 3.27
N HIS A 54 3.34 9.87 3.13
CA HIS A 54 3.69 8.67 2.36
C HIS A 54 5.05 8.11 2.77
N ILE A 55 5.31 6.87 2.35
CA ILE A 55 6.63 6.24 2.37
C ILE A 55 6.94 5.53 1.04
N VAL A 56 8.21 5.44 0.72
CA VAL A 56 8.76 4.65 -0.38
C VAL A 56 9.98 3.90 0.15
N LEU A 57 9.97 2.58 0.00
CA LEU A 57 11.10 1.71 0.35
C LEU A 57 11.84 1.36 -0.95
N ASN A 58 13.15 1.55 -0.99
CA ASN A 58 13.95 1.23 -2.18
C ASN A 58 14.74 -0.08 -2.00
N THR A 59 15.38 -0.55 -3.07
CA THR A 59 16.20 -1.78 -3.08
C THR A 59 17.47 -1.68 -2.25
N GLU A 60 17.94 -0.48 -1.92
CA GLU A 60 19.13 -0.19 -1.12
C GLU A 60 18.86 -0.19 0.40
N ARG A 61 17.73 -0.73 0.85
CA ARG A 61 17.32 -0.75 2.26
C ARG A 61 17.12 0.65 2.87
N ARG A 62 16.74 1.62 2.03
CA ARG A 62 16.38 2.98 2.46
C ARG A 62 14.88 3.20 2.38
N VAL A 63 14.36 3.94 3.35
CA VAL A 63 13.01 4.50 3.32
C VAL A 63 13.11 6.01 3.17
N ALA A 64 12.26 6.58 2.33
CA ALA A 64 12.05 8.02 2.19
C ALA A 64 10.56 8.32 2.19
N GLY A 65 10.17 9.53 2.57
CA GLY A 65 8.76 9.89 2.59
C GLY A 65 8.48 11.28 3.14
N SER A 66 7.22 11.50 3.50
CA SER A 66 6.77 12.70 4.20
C SER A 66 5.72 12.33 5.24
N ASP A 67 5.72 13.02 6.38
CA ASP A 67 4.64 12.95 7.37
C ASP A 67 3.55 14.01 7.12
N GLY A 68 3.61 14.64 5.94
CA GLY A 68 2.78 15.76 5.50
C GLY A 68 3.30 17.14 5.89
N CYS A 69 4.11 17.24 6.94
CA CYS A 69 4.80 18.47 7.32
C CYS A 69 6.26 18.42 6.87
N ASN A 70 6.99 17.43 7.37
CA ASN A 70 8.41 17.20 7.19
C ASN A 70 8.71 16.14 6.12
N ARG A 71 9.94 16.20 5.60
CA ARG A 71 10.51 15.05 4.87
C ARG A 71 11.03 14.06 5.89
N MET A 72 10.85 12.78 5.63
CA MET A 72 11.34 11.67 6.44
C MET A 72 12.29 10.80 5.62
N MET A 73 13.30 10.26 6.29
CA MET A 73 14.27 9.33 5.70
C MET A 73 14.85 8.39 6.75
N GLY A 74 15.26 7.21 6.33
CA GLY A 74 15.87 6.22 7.23
C GLY A 74 16.29 4.96 6.50
N GLY A 75 16.67 3.95 7.26
CA GLY A 75 16.84 2.58 6.79
C GLY A 75 15.63 1.72 7.10
N TYR A 76 15.60 0.51 6.52
CA TYR A 76 14.67 -0.53 6.95
C TYR A 76 15.30 -1.91 6.85
N GLN A 77 14.80 -2.85 7.66
CA GLN A 77 15.09 -4.27 7.58
C GLN A 77 13.80 -5.03 7.29
N VAL A 78 13.87 -6.02 6.40
CA VAL A 78 12.74 -6.89 6.08
C VAL A 78 13.18 -8.34 6.05
N SER A 79 12.38 -9.23 6.64
CA SER A 79 12.59 -10.67 6.63
C SER A 79 11.25 -11.38 6.78
N GLY A 80 10.80 -12.03 5.70
CA GLY A 80 9.43 -12.56 5.63
C GLY A 80 8.40 -11.43 5.76
N ASP A 81 7.54 -11.55 6.76
CA ASP A 81 6.49 -10.59 7.16
C ASP A 81 6.99 -9.51 8.14
N LYS A 82 8.24 -9.62 8.62
CA LYS A 82 8.82 -8.63 9.54
C LYS A 82 9.32 -7.42 8.77
N LEU A 83 9.00 -6.24 9.27
CA LEU A 83 9.51 -4.96 8.78
C LEU A 83 9.87 -4.09 9.99
N GLN A 84 11.06 -3.51 9.98
CA GLN A 84 11.50 -2.56 11.01
C GLN A 84 12.15 -1.37 10.34
N PHE A 85 11.75 -0.16 10.74
CA PHE A 85 12.43 1.06 10.33
C PHE A 85 13.59 1.37 11.26
N THR A 86 14.72 1.79 10.71
CA THR A 86 15.95 2.05 11.45
C THR A 86 16.47 3.45 11.14
N GLN A 87 17.12 4.08 12.12
CA GLN A 87 17.78 5.39 11.93
C GLN A 87 16.88 6.44 11.27
N MET A 88 15.61 6.49 11.68
CA MET A 88 14.65 7.45 11.15
C MET A 88 15.04 8.87 11.54
N ALA A 89 15.04 9.76 10.55
CA ALA A 89 15.31 11.18 10.70
C ALA A 89 14.30 11.98 9.86
N GLY A 90 14.08 13.22 10.26
CA GLY A 90 13.24 14.14 9.50
C GLY A 90 13.73 15.57 9.62
N THR A 91 13.22 16.42 8.73
CA THR A 91 13.40 17.87 8.84
C THR A 91 12.63 18.44 10.03
N ARG A 92 12.88 19.71 10.39
CA ARG A 92 12.14 20.44 11.44
C ARG A 92 11.51 21.70 10.87
N MET A 93 10.54 21.55 9.96
CA MET A 93 9.77 22.67 9.42
C MET A 93 8.58 22.97 10.33
N ALA A 94 8.25 24.25 10.44
CA ALA A 94 7.02 24.70 11.07
C ALA A 94 5.88 24.61 10.03
N CYS A 95 4.79 23.94 10.39
CA CYS A 95 3.61 23.80 9.54
C CYS A 95 2.42 24.47 10.21
N MET A 96 1.66 25.26 9.45
CA MET A 96 0.45 25.93 9.93
C MET A 96 -0.65 24.93 10.28
N GLN A 97 -0.66 23.78 9.62
CA GLN A 97 -1.63 22.70 9.78
C GLN A 97 -0.91 21.34 9.76
N GLY A 98 -1.48 20.33 10.39
CA GLY A 98 -0.97 18.95 10.35
C GLY A 98 0.25 18.66 11.23
N ALA A 99 0.65 19.57 12.12
CA ALA A 99 1.79 19.36 13.03
C ALA A 99 1.58 18.17 13.99
N GLU A 100 0.38 18.03 14.56
CA GLU A 100 0.04 16.92 15.45
C GLU A 100 0.04 15.57 14.70
N GLN A 101 -0.52 15.54 13.49
CA GLN A 101 -0.50 14.36 12.63
C GLN A 101 0.94 13.98 12.26
N ALA A 102 1.78 14.95 11.91
CA ALA A 102 3.18 14.72 11.61
C ALA A 102 3.93 14.12 12.82
N GLN A 103 3.71 14.66 14.01
CA GLN A 103 4.28 14.14 15.26
C GLN A 103 3.80 12.70 15.54
N LEU A 104 2.52 12.41 15.33
CA LEU A 104 1.96 11.08 15.52
C LEU A 104 2.57 10.06 14.55
N ILE A 105 2.74 10.43 13.27
CA ILE A 105 3.39 9.58 12.26
C ILE A 105 4.83 9.31 12.67
N GLY A 106 5.60 10.35 13.01
CA GLY A 106 7.00 10.24 13.42
C GLY A 106 7.20 9.38 14.67
N ALA A 107 6.27 9.43 15.63
CA ALA A 107 6.29 8.58 16.82
C ALA A 107 5.84 7.14 16.56
N THR A 108 5.05 6.90 15.51
CA THR A 108 4.47 5.59 15.20
C THR A 108 5.38 4.72 14.35
N LEU A 109 6.04 5.27 13.32
CA LEU A 109 6.90 4.49 12.42
C LEU A 109 7.99 3.66 13.15
N PRO A 110 8.66 4.16 14.21
CA PRO A 110 9.64 3.36 14.95
C PRO A 110 9.06 2.14 15.68
N GLN A 111 7.73 2.05 15.83
CA GLN A 111 7.06 0.94 16.53
C GLN A 111 6.72 -0.24 15.60
N VAL A 112 6.93 -0.08 14.29
CA VAL A 112 6.59 -1.10 13.28
C VAL A 112 7.48 -2.34 13.47
N ALA A 113 6.83 -3.51 13.51
CA ALA A 113 7.48 -4.81 13.67
C ALA A 113 7.15 -5.77 12.52
N SER A 114 5.97 -5.64 11.91
CA SER A 114 5.55 -6.45 10.77
C SER A 114 4.68 -5.68 9.80
N TYR A 115 4.51 -6.25 8.61
CA TYR A 115 3.66 -5.71 7.56
C TYR A 115 2.86 -6.82 6.88
N ASP A 116 1.73 -6.44 6.29
CA ASP A 116 0.94 -7.31 5.41
C ASP A 116 0.45 -6.52 4.20
N ILE A 117 0.36 -7.17 3.04
CA ILE A 117 -0.11 -6.53 1.81
C ILE A 117 -1.22 -7.37 1.17
N ALA A 118 -2.39 -6.73 1.00
CA ALA A 118 -3.53 -7.30 0.31
C ALA A 118 -3.94 -6.37 -0.84
N GLY A 119 -3.70 -6.80 -2.09
CA GLY A 119 -3.97 -5.99 -3.26
C GLY A 119 -3.14 -4.69 -3.27
N ASP A 120 -3.82 -3.55 -3.14
CA ASP A 120 -3.23 -2.21 -3.08
C ASP A 120 -3.14 -1.65 -1.65
N GLN A 121 -3.39 -2.46 -0.62
CA GLN A 121 -3.36 -2.03 0.78
C GLN A 121 -2.14 -2.61 1.49
N LEU A 122 -1.43 -1.76 2.23
CA LEU A 122 -0.35 -2.14 3.13
C LEU A 122 -0.77 -1.82 4.56
N GLU A 123 -0.74 -2.81 5.43
CA GLU A 123 -0.91 -2.65 6.87
C GLU A 123 0.44 -2.78 7.57
N LEU A 124 0.72 -1.87 8.51
CA LEU A 124 1.86 -1.98 9.41
C LEU A 124 1.38 -2.27 10.83
N ARG A 125 2.04 -3.21 11.49
CA ARG A 125 1.69 -3.65 12.84
C ARG A 125 2.85 -3.43 13.81
N ASP A 126 2.50 -3.19 15.07
CA ASP A 126 3.48 -3.20 16.16
C ASP A 126 3.84 -4.62 16.61
N ALA A 127 4.72 -4.72 17.61
CA ALA A 127 5.16 -6.00 18.16
C ALA A 127 4.01 -6.82 18.81
N GLY A 128 2.89 -6.19 19.16
CA GLY A 128 1.69 -6.85 19.66
C GLY A 128 0.74 -7.32 18.56
N GLY A 129 1.05 -7.06 17.28
CA GLY A 129 0.20 -7.41 16.13
C GLY A 129 -0.94 -6.41 15.87
N VAL A 130 -0.99 -5.30 16.61
CA VAL A 130 -2.00 -4.26 16.42
C VAL A 130 -1.67 -3.46 15.18
N VAL A 131 -2.66 -3.19 14.31
CA VAL A 131 -2.49 -2.31 13.15
C VAL A 131 -2.29 -0.87 13.65
N ILE A 132 -1.15 -0.30 13.31
CA ILE A 132 -0.77 1.05 13.73
C ILE A 132 -0.69 2.04 12.56
N ALA A 133 -0.66 1.55 11.32
CA ALA A 133 -0.76 2.37 10.12
C ALA A 133 -1.35 1.58 8.95
N ARG A 134 -2.14 2.25 8.10
CA ARG A 134 -2.63 1.70 6.82
C ARG A 134 -2.23 2.62 5.68
N PHE A 135 -1.83 2.01 4.58
CA PHE A 135 -1.42 2.69 3.38
C PHE A 135 -2.14 2.15 2.17
N LYS A 136 -2.21 2.96 1.12
CA LYS A 136 -2.70 2.59 -0.20
C LYS A 136 -1.60 2.79 -1.23
N ALA A 137 -1.38 1.80 -2.09
CA ALA A 137 -0.48 1.92 -3.22
C ALA A 137 -1.04 2.96 -4.19
N VAL A 138 -0.20 3.91 -4.57
CA VAL A 138 -0.46 4.80 -5.69
C VAL A 138 0.39 4.27 -6.84
N ALA A 139 -0.26 3.89 -7.94
CA ALA A 139 0.46 3.56 -9.15
C ALA A 139 1.28 4.79 -9.55
N LEU A 140 2.61 4.68 -9.48
CA LEU A 140 3.47 5.68 -10.11
C LEU A 140 3.20 5.56 -11.63
N PRO A 141 2.76 6.65 -12.29
CA PRO A 141 2.52 6.64 -13.73
C PRO A 141 3.76 6.27 -14.54
#